data_AF-A0A5Q4YX14-F1
#
_entry.id   AF-A0A5Q4YX14-F1
#
_cell.length_a   1.000
_cell.length_b   1.000
_cell.length_c   1.000
_cell.angle_alpha   90.00
_cell.angle_beta   90.00
_cell.angle_gamma   90.00
#
_symmetry.space_group_name_H-M   'P 1'
#
loop_
_entity.id
_entity.type
_entity.pdbx_description
1 polymer ?
#
loop_
_entity_poly.entity_id
_entity_poly.type
_entity_poly.pdbx_seq_one_letter_code
_entity_poly.pdbx_strand_id
1 'polypeptide(L)'
;MTHGAISRQVAAFETWLGVQVFQRRGKRVRLTDGGRRYLSALQAAVDGLGVALGPLPLLADELLSGRLVVPLAGPRIDARGYWWVARREVAHAPLVEQFCEWQQAQGDQTQENETGSVEATR
;
A
#
# COMPACT_ATOMS: atom_id res chain seq x y z
N MET A 1 6.83 -0.56 -12.82
CA MET A 1 8.09 -0.28 -12.09
C MET A 1 8.78 -1.60 -11.78
N THR A 2 10.08 -1.74 -12.08
CA THR A 2 10.77 -3.05 -11.97
C THR A 2 11.34 -3.27 -10.57
N HIS A 3 11.18 -4.50 -10.08
CA HIS A 3 11.68 -5.02 -8.80
C HIS A 3 13.20 -4.78 -8.56
N GLY A 4 13.95 -4.44 -9.62
CA GLY A 4 15.39 -4.14 -9.58
C GLY A 4 15.77 -2.70 -9.19
N ALA A 5 14.87 -1.71 -9.26
CA ALA A 5 15.16 -0.35 -8.79
C ALA A 5 15.20 -0.29 -7.25
N ILE A 6 14.20 -0.90 -6.62
CA ILE A 6 14.06 -0.99 -5.17
C ILE A 6 15.19 -1.82 -4.54
N SER A 7 15.62 -2.92 -5.20
CA SER A 7 16.72 -3.75 -4.69
C SER A 7 18.07 -3.01 -4.69
N ARG A 8 18.29 -2.08 -5.63
CA ARG A 8 19.53 -1.28 -5.68
C ARG A 8 19.58 -0.24 -4.56
N GLN A 9 18.44 0.37 -4.24
CA GLN A 9 18.35 1.32 -3.11
C GLN A 9 18.56 0.61 -1.77
N VAL A 10 18.00 -0.59 -1.61
CA VAL A 10 18.23 -1.42 -0.40
C VAL A 10 19.71 -1.80 -0.25
N ALA A 11 20.40 -2.17 -1.32
CA ALA A 11 21.82 -2.52 -1.26
C ALA A 11 22.72 -1.31 -0.92
N ALA A 12 22.45 -0.14 -1.51
CA ALA A 12 23.18 1.08 -1.20
C ALA A 12 23.03 1.47 0.28
N PHE A 13 21.84 1.26 0.82
CA PHE A 13 21.48 1.54 2.19
C PHE A 13 22.16 0.60 3.20
N GLU A 14 22.13 -0.72 2.97
CA GLU A 14 22.85 -1.70 3.81
C GLU A 14 24.37 -1.47 3.81
N THR A 15 24.91 -0.99 2.69
CA THR A 15 26.33 -0.65 2.56
C THR A 15 26.70 0.56 3.42
N TRP A 16 25.89 1.61 3.41
CA TRP A 16 26.11 2.81 4.24
C TRP A 16 26.02 2.50 5.74
N LEU A 17 25.17 1.54 6.13
CA LEU A 17 24.96 1.16 7.53
C LEU A 17 25.97 0.18 8.10
N GLY A 18 26.70 -0.56 7.25
CA GLY A 18 27.60 -1.61 7.68
C GLY A 18 26.90 -2.83 8.32
N VAL A 19 25.57 -2.91 8.23
CA VAL A 19 24.76 -4.02 8.76
C VAL A 19 23.69 -4.45 7.76
N GLN A 20 23.45 -5.75 7.66
CA GLN A 20 22.37 -6.32 6.84
C GLN A 20 21.03 -6.11 7.54
N VAL A 21 20.20 -5.24 6.98
CA VAL A 21 18.93 -4.80 7.57
C VAL A 21 17.79 -5.74 7.14
N PHE A 22 17.92 -6.38 5.98
CA PHE A 22 16.92 -7.28 5.43
C PHE A 22 17.38 -8.75 5.49
N GLN A 23 16.78 -9.54 6.39
CA GLN A 23 16.94 -10.99 6.36
C GLN A 23 16.00 -11.62 5.34
N ARG A 24 16.55 -12.26 4.32
CA ARG A 24 15.78 -13.04 3.34
C ARG A 24 15.46 -14.45 3.87
N ARG A 25 14.67 -14.61 4.95
CA ARG A 25 14.02 -15.90 5.34
C ARG A 25 12.71 -15.69 6.12
N GLY A 26 11.68 -16.46 5.77
CA GLY A 26 10.26 -16.12 5.96
C GLY A 26 9.59 -16.33 7.34
N LYS A 27 8.44 -15.66 7.49
CA LYS A 27 7.41 -15.76 8.54
C LYS A 27 6.05 -15.65 7.83
N ARG A 28 5.30 -16.75 7.67
CA ARG A 28 4.09 -16.75 6.83
C ARG A 28 2.92 -16.09 7.56
N VAL A 29 2.54 -14.91 7.10
CA VAL A 29 1.26 -14.28 7.43
C VAL A 29 0.14 -15.08 6.75
N ARG A 30 -0.93 -15.40 7.48
CA ARG A 30 -2.13 -16.05 6.95
C ARG A 30 -3.34 -15.15 7.16
N LEU A 31 -4.25 -15.16 6.20
CA LEU A 31 -5.51 -14.44 6.31
C LEU A 31 -6.45 -15.12 7.32
N THR A 32 -7.14 -14.29 8.10
CA THR A 32 -8.29 -14.73 8.91
C THR A 32 -9.47 -15.08 7.99
N ASP A 33 -10.51 -15.70 8.55
CA ASP A 33 -11.72 -16.00 7.78
C ASP A 33 -12.41 -14.73 7.24
N GLY A 34 -12.48 -13.68 8.07
CA GLY A 34 -12.94 -12.36 7.62
C GLY A 34 -12.09 -11.80 6.49
N GLY A 35 -10.76 -11.91 6.58
CA GLY A 35 -9.85 -11.48 5.51
C GLY A 35 -10.04 -12.26 4.20
N ARG A 36 -10.31 -13.57 4.28
CA ARG A 36 -10.63 -14.37 3.09
C ARG A 36 -11.93 -13.95 2.44
N ARG A 37 -13.01 -13.81 3.22
CA ARG A 37 -14.33 -13.36 2.72
C ARG A 37 -14.24 -11.97 2.09
N TYR A 38 -13.47 -11.08 2.71
CA TYR A 38 -13.21 -9.74 2.20
C TYR A 38 -12.57 -9.76 0.80
N LEU A 39 -11.49 -10.55 0.63
CA LEU A 39 -10.86 -10.71 -0.69
C LEU A 39 -11.81 -11.36 -1.71
N SER A 40 -12.58 -12.36 -1.31
CA SER A 40 -13.58 -12.97 -2.19
C SER A 40 -14.64 -11.97 -2.65
N ALA A 41 -15.09 -11.06 -1.78
CA ALA A 41 -16.03 -10.01 -2.15
C ALA A 41 -15.44 -9.00 -3.15
N LEU A 42 -14.18 -8.60 -2.96
CA LEU A 42 -13.48 -7.74 -3.92
C LEU A 42 -13.34 -8.42 -5.28
N GLN A 43 -12.92 -9.69 -5.32
CA GLN A 43 -12.81 -10.43 -6.58
C GLN A 43 -14.17 -10.57 -7.28
N ALA A 44 -15.23 -10.88 -6.53
CA ALA A 44 -16.58 -10.96 -7.10
C ALA A 44 -17.03 -9.64 -7.73
N ALA A 45 -16.67 -8.49 -7.13
CA ALA A 45 -16.95 -7.18 -7.73
C ALA A 45 -16.18 -6.96 -9.04
N VAL A 46 -14.88 -7.33 -9.08
CA VAL A 46 -14.06 -7.26 -10.29
C VAL A 46 -14.61 -8.15 -11.40
N ASP A 47 -15.17 -9.31 -11.04
CA ASP A 47 -15.79 -10.26 -11.98
C ASP A 47 -17.22 -9.84 -12.38
N GLY A 48 -17.69 -8.67 -11.93
CA GLY A 48 -19.01 -8.14 -12.28
C GLY A 48 -20.19 -8.78 -11.55
N LEU A 49 -19.94 -9.49 -10.46
CA LEU A 49 -20.95 -10.22 -9.69
C LEU A 49 -21.61 -9.39 -8.57
N GLY A 50 -21.24 -8.11 -8.42
CA GLY A 50 -21.84 -7.22 -7.44
C GLY A 50 -21.02 -5.97 -7.14
N VAL A 51 -21.26 -5.38 -5.96
CA VAL A 51 -20.56 -4.20 -5.45
C VAL A 51 -19.85 -4.56 -4.14
N ALA A 52 -18.63 -4.07 -3.95
CA ALA A 52 -17.86 -4.29 -2.73
C ALA A 52 -17.30 -2.97 -2.19
N LEU A 53 -17.04 -2.92 -0.88
CA LEU A 53 -16.33 -1.82 -0.23
C LEU A 53 -14.84 -2.16 -0.13
N GLY A 54 -13.98 -1.24 -0.55
CA GLY A 54 -12.55 -1.43 -0.37
C GLY A 54 -11.72 -0.16 -0.40
N PRO A 55 -10.47 -0.24 0.06
CA PRO A 55 -9.56 0.88 0.02
C PRO A 55 -9.22 1.17 -1.44
N LEU A 56 -9.48 2.41 -1.87
CA LEU A 56 -9.23 2.85 -3.24
C LEU A 56 -7.81 2.56 -3.74
N PRO A 57 -6.73 2.74 -2.93
CA PRO A 57 -5.39 2.42 -3.39
C PRO A 57 -5.18 0.95 -3.78
N LEU A 58 -5.93 0.02 -3.17
CA LEU A 58 -5.83 -1.41 -3.51
C LEU A 58 -6.55 -1.75 -4.82
N LEU A 59 -7.48 -0.90 -5.25
CA LEU A 59 -8.34 -1.11 -6.42
C LEU A 59 -7.98 -0.14 -7.56
N ALA A 60 -6.87 0.59 -7.43
CA ALA A 60 -6.49 1.65 -8.35
C ALA A 60 -6.33 1.12 -9.79
N ASP A 61 -5.67 -0.02 -9.97
CA ASP A 61 -5.45 -0.63 -11.29
C ASP A 61 -6.78 -1.04 -11.95
N GLU A 62 -7.72 -1.60 -11.19
CA GLU A 62 -9.04 -2.01 -11.63
C GLU A 62 -9.91 -0.81 -12.02
N LEU A 63 -9.78 0.29 -11.28
CA LEU A 63 -10.46 1.55 -11.59
C LEU A 63 -9.87 2.21 -12.84
N LEU A 64 -8.55 2.28 -12.95
CA LEU A 64 -7.85 2.83 -14.11
C LEU A 64 -8.12 2.03 -15.39
N SER A 65 -8.21 0.69 -15.28
CA SER A 65 -8.56 -0.18 -16.40
C SER A 65 -10.06 -0.19 -16.72
N GLY A 66 -10.90 0.46 -15.92
CA GLY A 66 -12.36 0.48 -16.08
C GLY A 66 -13.06 -0.84 -15.78
N ARG A 67 -12.36 -1.83 -15.20
CA ARG A 67 -12.97 -3.07 -14.71
C ARG A 67 -13.82 -2.84 -13.48
N LEU A 68 -13.45 -1.84 -12.67
CA LEU A 68 -14.26 -1.32 -11.61
C LEU A 68 -14.62 0.14 -11.88
N VAL A 69 -15.75 0.54 -11.32
CA VAL A 69 -16.16 1.95 -11.22
C VAL A 69 -16.52 2.24 -9.78
N VAL A 70 -16.49 3.51 -9.40
CA VAL A 70 -17.04 3.97 -8.11
C VAL A 70 -18.45 4.51 -8.38
N PRO A 71 -19.51 3.70 -8.24
CA PRO A 71 -20.86 4.08 -8.67
C PRO A 71 -21.51 5.13 -7.74
N LEU A 72 -20.97 5.32 -6.53
CA LEU A 72 -21.50 6.23 -5.52
C LEU A 72 -20.44 7.26 -5.12
N ALA A 73 -20.81 8.54 -5.13
CA ALA A 73 -19.92 9.61 -4.71
C ALA A 73 -19.59 9.60 -3.19
N GLY A 74 -20.39 8.89 -2.38
CA GLY A 74 -20.18 8.76 -0.93
C GLY A 74 -21.20 7.84 -0.25
N PRO A 75 -21.02 7.55 1.05
CA PRO A 75 -19.98 8.09 1.94
C PRO A 75 -18.61 7.41 1.75
N ARG A 76 -17.54 8.20 1.82
CA ARG A 76 -16.17 7.69 1.95
C ARG A 76 -15.84 7.62 3.44
N ILE A 77 -15.35 6.48 3.87
CA ILE A 77 -14.84 6.30 5.22
C ILE A 77 -13.35 6.52 5.16
N ASP A 78 -12.83 7.50 5.87
CA ASP A 78 -11.39 7.63 6.07
C ASP A 78 -10.90 6.37 6.78
N ALA A 79 -10.27 5.50 6.00
CA ALA A 79 -9.61 4.33 6.54
C ALA A 79 -8.53 4.85 7.50
N ARG A 80 -8.56 4.35 8.75
CA ARG A 80 -7.54 4.67 9.76
C ARG A 80 -6.17 4.50 9.09
N GLY A 81 -5.36 5.56 9.12
CA GLY A 81 -4.11 5.64 8.39
C GLY A 81 -3.20 4.43 8.62
N TYR A 82 -2.33 4.15 7.65
CA TYR A 82 -1.28 3.16 7.81
C TYR A 82 -0.28 3.63 8.88
N TRP A 83 -0.01 2.77 9.87
CA TRP A 83 0.95 3.06 10.94
C TRP A 83 2.21 2.23 10.78
N TRP A 84 3.36 2.86 11.02
CA TRP A 84 4.62 2.15 11.16
C TRP A 84 4.69 1.52 12.54
N VAL A 85 5.14 0.26 12.58
CA VAL A 85 5.38 -0.45 13.84
C VAL A 85 6.85 -0.77 13.93
N ALA A 86 7.55 -0.13 14.87
CA ALA A 86 8.94 -0.41 15.19
C ALA A 86 9.05 -0.95 16.61
N ARG A 87 10.09 -1.76 16.86
CA ARG A 87 10.47 -2.16 18.22
C ARG A 87 10.85 -0.91 19.00
N ARG A 88 10.34 -0.78 20.24
CA ARG A 88 10.47 0.45 21.04
C ARG A 88 11.92 0.88 21.25
N GLU A 89 12.84 -0.08 21.31
CA GLU A 89 14.27 0.13 21.54
C GLU A 89 14.96 0.83 20.36
N VAL A 90 14.41 0.71 19.15
CA VAL A 90 14.99 1.26 17.92
C VAL A 90 14.09 2.27 17.23
N ALA A 91 12.92 2.60 17.81
CA ALA A 91 11.94 3.48 17.20
C ALA A 91 12.49 4.89 16.92
N HIS A 92 13.45 5.35 17.73
CA HIS A 92 14.14 6.65 17.58
C HIS A 92 15.57 6.52 17.03
N ALA A 93 15.93 5.36 16.48
CA ALA A 93 17.20 5.27 15.76
C ALA A 93 17.10 6.20 14.53
N PRO A 94 18.10 7.07 14.26
CA PRO A 94 18.06 8.01 13.13
C PRO A 94 17.72 7.34 11.80
N LEU A 95 18.09 6.08 11.67
CA LEU A 95 17.77 5.26 10.51
C LEU A 95 16.28 4.96 10.34
N VAL A 96 15.62 4.58 11.45
CA VAL A 96 14.20 4.23 11.45
C VAL A 96 13.39 5.49 11.15
N GLU A 97 13.80 6.63 11.72
CA GLU A 97 13.21 7.93 11.42
C GLU A 97 13.38 8.30 9.95
N GLN A 98 14.61 8.27 9.41
CA GLN A 98 14.86 8.53 7.97
C GLN A 98 14.08 7.61 7.04
N PHE A 99 13.95 6.32 7.39
CA PHE A 99 13.18 5.37 6.60
C PHE A 99 11.67 5.66 6.64
N CYS A 100 11.13 5.99 7.82
CA CYS A 100 9.74 6.40 7.97
C CYS A 100 9.44 7.70 7.23
N GLU A 101 10.31 8.70 7.31
CA GLU A 101 10.20 9.97 6.58
C GLU A 101 10.22 9.75 5.06
N TRP A 102 11.16 8.94 4.56
CA TRP A 102 11.22 8.62 3.13
C TRP A 102 9.94 7.91 2.65
N GLN A 103 9.44 6.92 3.41
CA GLN A 103 8.19 6.24 3.07
C GLN A 103 6.97 7.16 3.11
N GLN A 104 6.90 8.08 4.08
CA GLN A 104 5.84 9.09 4.15
C GLN A 104 5.87 9.98 2.90
N ALA A 105 7.05 10.48 2.51
CA ALA A 105 7.21 11.28 1.30
C ALA A 105 6.80 10.53 0.02
N GLN A 106 7.00 9.20 -0.04
CA GLN A 106 6.51 8.37 -1.16
C GLN A 106 5.00 8.12 -1.13
N GLY A 107 4.40 8.02 0.06
CA GLY A 107 2.96 7.92 0.25
C GLY A 107 2.23 9.18 -0.22
N ASP A 108 2.75 10.35 0.13
CA ASP A 108 2.18 11.65 -0.25
C ASP A 108 2.20 11.85 -1.78
N GLN A 109 3.29 11.46 -2.45
CA GLN A 109 3.41 11.48 -3.92
C GLN A 109 2.42 10.55 -4.63
N THR A 110 1.92 9.51 -3.95
CA THR A 110 0.93 8.58 -4.51
C THR A 110 -0.48 9.16 -4.39
N GLN A 111 -0.81 9.85 -3.29
CA GLN A 111 -2.12 10.53 -3.14
C GLN A 111 -2.29 11.73 -4.08
N GLU A 112 -1.22 12.48 -4.38
CA GLU A 112 -1.28 13.61 -5.33
C GLU A 112 -1.57 13.12 -6.76
N ASN A 113 -1.03 11.98 -7.18
CA ASN A 113 -1.29 11.40 -8.50
C ASN A 113 -2.69 10.76 -8.62
N GLU A 114 -3.24 10.23 -7.52
CA GLU A 114 -4.58 9.65 -7.49
C GLU A 114 -5.68 10.72 -7.41
N THR A 115 -5.42 11.86 -6.75
CA THR A 115 -6.40 12.96 -6.63
C THR A 115 -6.64 13.66 -7.97
N GLY A 116 -5.61 13.75 -8.84
CA GLY A 116 -5.74 14.37 -10.17
C GLY A 116 -6.48 13.54 -11.23
N SER A 117 -6.59 12.21 -11.07
CA SER A 117 -7.24 11.35 -12.08
C SER A 117 -8.73 11.10 -11.86
N VAL A 118 -9.28 11.36 -10.68
CA VAL A 118 -10.71 11.09 -10.39
C VAL A 118 -11.61 12.26 -10.79
N GLU A 119 -11.09 13.47 -10.99
CA GLU A 119 -11.87 14.61 -11.51
C GLU A 119 -12.06 14.58 -13.04
N ALA A 120 -11.31 13.75 -13.77
CA ALA A 120 -11.27 13.78 -15.24
C ALA A 120 -12.31 12.88 -15.94
N THR A 121 -13.04 12.04 -15.21
CA THR A 121 -14.13 11.23 -15.79
C THR A 121 -15.47 11.81 -15.35
N ARG A 122 -15.89 12.87 -16.05
CA ARG A 122 -17.22 13.47 -15.95
C ARG A 122 -17.91 13.40 -17.29
#